data_AF-A0A429W7F8-F1
#
_entry.id   AF-A0A429W7F8-F1
#
_cell.length_a   1.000
_cell.length_b   1.000
_cell.length_c   1.000
_cell.angle_alpha   90.00
_cell.angle_beta   90.00
_cell.angle_gamma   90.00
#
_symmetry.space_group_name_H-M   'P 1'
#
loop_
_entity.id
_entity.type
_entity.pdbx_description
1 polymer ?
#
loop_
_entity_poly.entity_id
_entity_poly.type
_entity_poly.pdbx_seq_one_letter_code
_entity_poly.pdbx_strand_id
1 'polypeptide(L)'
;RWHMHFVPTYSSWLNQVERFFAIITDKAIRRGSFKSVKELTNKIDSFVHQYNDSCKPFAWTATADSILEKLARLCGRINGTGH
;
A
#
# COMPACT_ATOMS: atom_id res chain seq x y z
N ARG A 1 -3.18 17.41 14.75
CA ARG A 1 -1.73 17.63 14.53
C ARG A 1 -1.28 16.64 13.46
N TRP A 2 -0.72 17.10 12.34
CA TRP A 2 -0.31 16.22 11.25
C TRP A 2 1.18 15.89 11.40
N HIS A 3 1.53 14.60 11.35
CA HIS A 3 2.91 14.13 11.32
C HIS A 3 3.17 13.54 9.94
N MET A 4 4.08 14.17 9.20
CA MET A 4 4.45 13.70 7.86
C MET A 4 5.52 12.61 8.03
N HIS A 5 5.17 11.37 7.70
CA HIS A 5 6.10 10.25 7.69
C HIS A 5 6.75 10.14 6.32
N PHE A 6 8.08 10.26 6.27
CA PHE A 6 8.82 10.09 5.02
C PHE A 6 8.86 8.62 4.63
N VAL A 7 8.54 8.34 3.38
CA VAL A 7 8.44 6.98 2.84
C VAL A 7 9.78 6.64 2.20
N PRO A 8 10.62 5.77 2.79
CA PRO A 8 11.88 5.43 2.17
C PRO A 8 11.66 4.75 0.81
N THR A 9 12.55 5.02 -0.13
CA THR A 9 12.63 4.27 -1.40
C THR A 9 12.72 2.78 -1.07
N TYR A 10 11.90 1.94 -1.72
CA TYR A 10 11.73 0.51 -1.45
C TYR A 10 10.93 0.13 -0.19
N SER A 11 10.08 1.04 0.30
CA SER A 11 9.11 0.78 1.36
C SER A 11 8.20 -0.42 1.06
N SER A 12 8.39 -1.52 1.78
CA SER A 12 7.57 -2.74 1.64
C SER A 12 6.10 -2.55 2.01
N TRP A 13 5.75 -1.51 2.79
CA TRP A 13 4.37 -1.17 3.12
C TRP A 13 3.61 -0.58 1.91
N LEU A 14 4.30 0.06 0.96
CA LEU A 14 3.67 0.58 -0.26
C LEU A 14 3.08 -0.56 -1.11
N ASN A 15 3.76 -1.71 -1.16
CA ASN A 15 3.23 -2.91 -1.81
C ASN A 15 1.92 -3.42 -1.19
N GLN A 16 1.65 -3.16 0.10
CA GLN A 16 0.35 -3.50 0.70
C GLN A 16 -0.75 -2.52 0.29
N VAL A 17 -0.42 -1.23 0.24
CA VAL A 17 -1.33 -0.20 -0.26
C VAL A 17 -1.69 -0.47 -1.72
N GLU A 18 -0.70 -0.80 -2.56
CA GLU A 18 -0.91 -1.18 -3.97
C GLU A 18 -1.81 -2.41 -4.10
N ARG A 19 -1.60 -3.45 -3.27
CA ARG A 19 -2.45 -4.65 -3.25
C ARG A 19 -3.89 -4.33 -2.86
N PHE A 20 -4.08 -3.44 -1.88
CA PHE A 20 -5.42 -3.00 -1.49
C PHE A 20 -6.14 -2.28 -2.65
N PHE A 21 -5.46 -1.36 -3.34
CA PHE A 21 -6.03 -0.70 -4.51
C PHE A 21 -6.35 -1.67 -5.65
N ALA A 22 -5.52 -2.70 -5.86
CA ALA A 22 -5.81 -3.75 -6.83
C ALA A 22 -7.10 -4.53 -6.47
N ILE A 23 -7.31 -4.84 -5.19
CA ILE A 23 -8.52 -5.53 -4.70
C ILE A 23 -9.77 -4.69 -4.93
N ILE A 24 -9.76 -3.40 -4.56
CA ILE A 24 -10.90 -2.49 -4.79
C ILE A 24 -11.21 -2.41 -6.29
N THR A 25 -10.15 -2.29 -7.10
CA THR A 25 -10.29 -2.16 -8.56
C THR A 25 -10.95 -3.39 -9.16
N ASP A 26 -10.52 -4.60 -8.79
CA ASP A 26 -11.10 -5.85 -9.32
C ASP A 26 -12.54 -6.09 -8.84
N LYS A 27 -12.78 -5.88 -7.54
CA LYS A 27 -14.05 -6.28 -6.91
C LYS A 27 -15.15 -5.23 -7.04
N ALA A 28 -14.82 -3.95 -6.95
CA ALA A 28 -15.81 -2.87 -6.89
C ALA A 28 -15.85 -2.04 -8.17
N ILE A 29 -14.69 -1.71 -8.77
CA ILE A 29 -14.63 -0.73 -9.86
C ILE A 29 -14.85 -1.40 -11.22
N ARG A 30 -14.08 -2.43 -11.59
CA ARG A 30 -14.15 -3.07 -12.92
C ARG A 30 -15.47 -3.76 -13.22
N ARG A 31 -16.20 -4.18 -12.19
CA ARG A 31 -17.50 -4.87 -12.31
C ARG A 31 -18.70 -3.92 -12.20
N GLY A 32 -18.45 -2.64 -11.88
CA GLY A 32 -19.50 -1.63 -11.74
C GLY A 32 -19.67 -0.81 -13.02
N SER A 33 -20.92 -0.50 -13.35
CA SER A 33 -21.25 0.58 -14.29
C SER A 33 -21.84 1.71 -13.47
N PHE A 34 -21.22 2.90 -13.52
CA PHE A 34 -21.57 4.03 -12.66
C PHE A 34 -22.15 5.15 -13.51
N LYS A 35 -23.31 5.67 -13.10
CA LYS A 35 -23.96 6.79 -13.81
C LYS A 35 -23.43 8.15 -13.41
N SER A 36 -22.66 8.23 -12.32
CA SER A 36 -22.05 9.46 -11.83
C SER A 36 -20.84 9.18 -10.94
N VAL A 37 -19.98 10.19 -10.76
CA VAL A 37 -18.86 10.13 -9.81
C VAL A 37 -19.35 9.90 -8.37
N LYS A 38 -20.47 10.51 -7.99
CA LYS A 38 -21.07 10.33 -6.65
C LYS A 38 -21.40 8.86 -6.37
N GLU A 39 -21.93 8.16 -7.39
CA GLU A 39 -22.26 6.74 -7.29
C GLU A 39 -20.99 5.88 -7.13
N LEU A 40 -19.92 6.20 -7.87
CA LEU A 40 -18.62 5.55 -7.72
C LEU A 40 -18.05 5.76 -6.31
N THR A 41 -18.07 6.99 -5.79
CA THR A 41 -17.59 7.31 -4.44
C THR A 41 -18.35 6.52 -3.39
N ASN A 42 -19.69 6.49 -3.46
CA ASN A 42 -20.52 5.72 -2.53
C ASN A 42 -20.23 4.22 -2.60
N LYS A 43 -19.95 3.69 -3.81
CA LYS A 43 -19.59 2.28 -3.99
C LYS A 43 -18.26 1.94 -3.35
N ILE A 44 -17.26 2.81 -3.52
CA ILE A 44 -15.93 2.65 -2.90
C ILE A 44 -16.07 2.70 -1.37
N ASP A 45 -16.81 3.68 -0.84
CA ASP A 45 -17.03 3.84 0.60
C ASP A 45 -17.71 2.60 1.22
N SER A 46 -18.80 2.13 0.60
CA SER A 46 -19.49 0.90 1.01
C SER A 46 -18.57 -0.33 0.95
N PHE A 47 -17.71 -0.42 -0.07
CA PHE A 47 -16.73 -1.50 -0.17
C PHE A 47 -15.71 -1.44 0.96
N VAL A 48 -15.18 -0.25 1.28
CA VAL A 48 -14.21 -0.06 2.36
C VAL A 48 -14.83 -0.44 3.71
N HIS A 49 -16.06 -0.02 4.00
CA HIS A 49 -16.75 -0.40 5.22
C HIS A 49 -16.89 -1.93 5.37
N GLN A 50 -17.41 -2.61 4.34
CA GLN A 50 -17.57 -4.07 4.38
C GLN A 50 -16.24 -4.83 4.43
N TYR A 51 -15.23 -4.33 3.73
CA TYR A 51 -13.89 -4.92 3.76
C TYR A 51 -13.25 -4.78 5.14
N ASN A 52 -13.44 -3.65 5.81
CA ASN A 52 -12.90 -3.42 7.15
C ASN A 52 -13.55 -4.32 8.21
N ASP A 53 -14.85 -4.59 8.12
CA ASP A 53 -15.56 -5.48 9.06
C ASP A 53 -15.05 -6.93 9.04
N SER A 54 -14.48 -7.36 7.92
CA SER A 54 -13.99 -8.74 7.72
C SER A 54 -12.49 -8.80 7.40
N CYS A 55 -11.77 -7.69 7.61
CA CYS A 55 -10.42 -7.54 7.08
C CYS A 55 -9.47 -8.54 7.73
N LYS A 56 -8.77 -9.30 6.87
CA LYS A 56 -7.61 -10.07 7.29
C LYS A 56 -6.37 -9.20 7.08
N PRO A 57 -5.50 -9.04 8.09
CA PRO A 57 -4.26 -8.31 7.91
C PRO A 57 -3.46 -8.95 6.78
N PHE A 58 -2.88 -8.12 5.91
CA PHE A 58 -1.95 -8.61 4.91
C PHE A 58 -0.78 -9.28 5.63
N ALA A 59 -0.44 -10.51 5.23
CA ALA A 59 0.69 -11.22 5.81
C ALA A 59 1.98 -10.46 5.49
N TRP A 60 2.60 -9.90 6.52
CA TRP A 60 3.86 -9.20 6.39
C TRP A 60 4.99 -10.21 6.24
N THR A 61 5.57 -10.31 5.04
CA THR A 61 6.63 -11.31 4.74
C THR A 61 8.05 -10.80 5.00
N ALA A 62 8.25 -9.49 5.12
CA ALA A 62 9.57 -8.90 5.30
C ALA A 62 9.95 -8.87 6.79
N THR A 63 10.77 -9.77 7.28
CA THR A 63 11.23 -9.68 8.68
C THR A 63 12.02 -8.38 8.93
N ALA A 64 12.03 -7.89 10.16
CA ALA A 64 12.83 -6.72 10.54
C ALA A 64 14.30 -6.89 10.13
N ASP A 65 14.83 -8.11 10.28
CA ASP A 65 16.17 -8.49 9.85
C ASP A 65 16.39 -8.30 8.34
N SER A 66 15.46 -8.76 7.51
CA SER A 66 15.52 -8.57 6.05
C SER A 66 15.47 -7.09 5.65
N ILE A 67 14.76 -6.26 6.42
CA ILE A 67 14.72 -4.81 6.21
C ILE A 67 16.06 -4.17 6.57
N LEU A 68 16.63 -4.53 7.72
CA LEU A 68 17.95 -4.05 8.16
C LEU A 68 19.06 -4.47 7.20
N GLU A 69 19.06 -5.72 6.73
CA GLU A 69 20.00 -6.18 5.71
C GLU A 69 19.88 -5.39 4.40
N LYS A 70 18.64 -5.13 3.93
CA LYS A 70 18.42 -4.31 2.73
C LYS A 70 18.96 -2.89 2.92
N LEU A 71 18.71 -2.28 4.09
CA LEU A 71 19.24 -0.96 4.42
C LEU A 71 20.77 -0.96 4.47
N ALA A 72 21.39 -1.96 5.09
CA ALA A 72 22.84 -2.10 5.13
C ALA A 72 23.45 -2.21 3.72
N ARG A 73 22.84 -3.01 2.83
CA ARG A 73 23.26 -3.13 1.42
C ARG A 73 23.11 -1.81 0.65
N LEU A 74 22.02 -1.09 0.86
CA LEU A 74 21.76 0.20 0.21
C LEU A 74 22.74 1.28 0.70
N CYS A 75 22.94 1.40 2.02
CA CYS A 75 23.92 2.32 2.60
C CYS A 75 25.34 2.02 2.12
N GLY A 76 25.72 0.73 2.03
CA GLY A 76 27.01 0.33 1.47
C GLY A 76 27.21 0.73 0.01
N ARG A 77 26.15 0.69 -0.81
CA ARG A 77 26.20 1.13 -2.22
C ARG A 77 26.27 2.65 -2.38
N ILE A 78 25.54 3.39 -1.55
CA ILE A 78 25.48 4.86 -1.61
C ILE A 78 26.80 5.47 -1.10
N ASN A 79 27.42 4.87 -0.08
CA ASN A 79 28.73 5.30 0.43
C ASN A 79 29.90 4.98 -0.54
N GLY A 80 29.67 4.15 -1.56
CA GLY A 80 30.66 3.78 -2.59
C GLY A 80 30.57 4.60 -3.87
N THR A 81 29.52 5.40 -4.07
CA THR A 81 29.48 6.39 -5.16
C THR A 81 30.21 7.65 -4.71
N GLY A 82 31.54 7.58 -4.73
CA GLY A 82 32.39 8.75 -4.61
C GLY A 82 32.13 9.68 -5.80
N HIS A 83 31.78 10.93 -5.48
CA HIS A 83 32.20 12.07 -6.28
C HIS A 83 33.70 12.30 -6.06
#